data_AF-A0ABC9VM15-F1
#
_entry.id   AF-A0ABC9VM15-F1
#
_cell.length_a   1.000
_cell.length_b   1.000
_cell.length_c   1.000
_cell.angle_alpha   90.00
_cell.angle_beta   90.00
_cell.angle_gamma   90.00
#
_symmetry.space_group_name_H-M   'P 1'
#
loop_
_entity.id
_entity.type
_entity.pdbx_description
1 polymer ?
#
loop_
_entity_poly.entity_id
_entity_poly.type
_entity_poly.pdbx_seq_one_letter_code
_entity_poly.pdbx_strand_id
1 'polypeptide(L)'
;MNEKEQEHHLSEKHHMKILWEEFFKSDDDTLAQDATLVEKASIVGRVGIMLLSCGTGAWRVRDSMDTIARTLGITCSTDIGLVSIEYTCFDVDNESYSQTLSLPATGVNMTKLNELEKFVRQFEAGDGQWTIGQIHKRLREIANQKSAYSSVIAGLSSGLACAGFIFLLGGGLPEVICAFFGAGVGNYVRSLMGKRKITLVAKIAVAVAVACVVYFACFNLGTLLFHLDHHHAYGYIGAMLFVIPGFPFITSGLDMSKLDMRSGLERLTYAILIITIATMAGWAVATVLNLHPGSMLKLKIDPGMLTFLRLIASFCGVFGFSIMFNSRPNMAATAAIIGAMANTLRLSLVDYAYMAPALAAFIGALLAGLLASVVRQKVGFPRIAITVPSIVIMVPGLYMYRAVFNFGITNINIGAFWITEALMIVIALPLGLLAARILTDKKWRHAD
;
A
#
# COMPACT_ATOMS: atom_id res chain seq x y z
N MET A 1 -22.92 -40.65 30.37
CA MET A 1 -23.81 -39.73 29.66
C MET A 1 -23.82 -38.42 30.44
N ASN A 2 -23.03 -37.45 29.98
CA ASN A 2 -23.20 -36.03 30.26
C ASN A 2 -22.44 -35.32 29.14
N GLU A 3 -23.15 -35.13 28.04
CA GLU A 3 -22.83 -34.17 26.99
C GLU A 3 -22.67 -32.81 27.67
N LYS A 4 -21.42 -32.39 27.89
CA LYS A 4 -21.16 -30.96 28.01
C LYS A 4 -21.39 -30.41 26.61
N GLU A 5 -22.52 -29.75 26.42
CA GLU A 5 -22.78 -28.88 25.27
C GLU A 5 -21.56 -27.97 25.09
N GLN A 6 -20.72 -28.30 24.10
CA GLN A 6 -19.83 -27.31 23.51
C GLN A 6 -20.76 -26.36 22.76
N GLU A 7 -21.17 -25.27 23.42
CA GLU A 7 -21.75 -24.12 22.74
C GLU A 7 -20.73 -23.63 21.71
N HIS A 8 -20.81 -24.15 20.49
CA HIS A 8 -20.08 -23.61 19.35
C HIS A 8 -20.61 -22.20 19.09
N HIS A 9 -19.92 -21.18 19.61
CA HIS A 9 -20.27 -19.80 19.35
C HIS A 9 -19.91 -19.44 17.90
N LEU A 10 -20.82 -19.70 16.96
CA LEU A 10 -20.69 -19.14 15.62
C LEU A 10 -20.56 -17.62 15.72
N SER A 11 -19.55 -17.05 15.06
CA SER A 11 -19.32 -15.59 15.11
C SER A 11 -20.55 -14.83 14.63
N GLU A 12 -21.17 -14.03 15.51
CA GLU A 12 -22.29 -13.13 15.16
C GLU A 12 -21.91 -12.06 14.12
N LYS A 13 -20.61 -11.85 13.85
CA LYS A 13 -20.15 -10.99 12.75
C LYS A 13 -20.27 -11.75 11.43
N HIS A 14 -21.20 -11.32 10.58
CA HIS A 14 -21.20 -11.66 9.14
C HIS A 14 -19.77 -11.50 8.56
N HIS A 15 -19.36 -12.46 7.72
CA HIS A 15 -18.03 -12.64 7.08
C HIS A 15 -17.09 -13.70 7.67
N MET A 16 -17.59 -14.90 7.99
CA MET A 16 -16.77 -16.12 8.13
C MET A 16 -15.59 -15.98 9.11
N LYS A 17 -15.79 -15.26 10.23
CA LYS A 17 -14.73 -15.06 11.22
C LYS A 17 -14.56 -16.36 12.02
N ILE A 18 -13.43 -17.03 11.79
CA ILE A 18 -13.05 -18.23 12.52
C ILE A 18 -12.53 -17.83 13.92
N LEU A 19 -13.09 -18.46 14.95
CA LEU A 19 -12.62 -18.33 16.33
C LEU A 19 -11.44 -19.27 16.55
N TRP A 20 -10.29 -18.86 16.02
CA TRP A 20 -9.08 -19.68 16.04
C TRP A 20 -8.62 -20.11 17.46
N GLU A 21 -9.02 -19.37 18.50
CA GLU A 21 -8.74 -19.72 19.90
C GLU A 21 -9.47 -21.02 20.33
N GLU A 22 -10.55 -21.41 19.65
CA GLU A 22 -11.29 -22.65 19.92
C GLU A 22 -10.57 -23.92 19.43
N PHE A 23 -9.53 -23.77 18.60
CA PHE A 23 -8.72 -24.92 18.17
C PHE A 23 -7.71 -25.38 19.24
N PHE A 24 -7.49 -24.58 20.29
CA PHE A 24 -6.58 -24.90 21.37
C PHE A 24 -7.30 -25.69 22.46
N LYS A 25 -6.77 -26.87 22.76
CA LYS A 25 -7.20 -27.75 23.84
C LYS A 25 -6.17 -27.84 24.96
N SER A 26 -4.92 -27.53 24.63
CA SER A 26 -3.80 -27.46 25.56
C SER A 26 -3.90 -26.23 26.47
N ASP A 27 -3.30 -26.33 27.67
CA ASP A 27 -3.27 -25.22 28.61
C ASP A 27 -2.37 -24.07 28.10
N ASP A 28 -2.62 -22.85 28.58
CA ASP A 28 -1.86 -21.65 28.18
C ASP A 28 -0.35 -21.74 28.54
N ASP A 29 0.01 -22.60 29.49
CA ASP A 29 1.40 -22.84 29.92
C ASP A 29 2.11 -23.91 29.07
N THR A 30 1.39 -24.63 28.20
CA THR A 30 1.99 -25.61 27.28
C THR A 30 2.91 -24.90 26.28
N LEU A 31 4.10 -25.46 26.06
CA LEU A 31 5.03 -24.98 25.04
C LEU A 31 4.46 -25.25 23.65
N ALA A 32 4.63 -24.30 22.74
CA ALA A 32 4.08 -24.42 21.39
C ALA A 32 4.67 -25.60 20.59
N GLN A 33 5.89 -26.05 20.94
CA GLN A 33 6.49 -27.26 20.36
C GLN A 33 5.79 -28.56 20.78
N ASP A 34 5.24 -28.59 21.99
CA ASP A 34 4.55 -29.74 22.55
C ASP A 34 3.05 -29.76 22.20
N ALA A 35 2.57 -28.70 21.53
CA ALA A 35 1.19 -28.59 21.09
C ALA A 35 0.86 -29.57 19.95
N THR A 36 -0.43 -29.86 19.78
CA THR A 36 -0.91 -30.74 18.70
C THR A 36 -0.68 -30.12 17.31
N LEU A 37 -0.67 -30.94 16.26
CA LEU A 37 -0.55 -30.46 14.87
C LEU A 37 -1.61 -29.39 14.53
N VAL A 38 -2.85 -29.56 15.01
CA VAL A 38 -3.94 -28.61 14.80
C VAL A 38 -3.65 -27.25 15.44
N GLU A 39 -3.09 -27.25 16.65
CA GLU A 39 -2.72 -26.04 17.38
C GLU A 39 -1.54 -25.33 16.71
N LYS A 40 -0.48 -26.08 16.36
CA LYS A 40 0.67 -25.57 15.60
C LYS A 40 0.22 -24.95 14.27
N ALA A 41 -0.62 -25.66 13.52
CA ALA A 41 -1.17 -25.18 12.25
C ALA A 41 -2.07 -23.94 12.44
N SER A 42 -2.80 -23.85 13.56
CA SER A 42 -3.62 -22.68 13.89
C SER A 42 -2.77 -21.45 14.20
N ILE A 43 -1.62 -21.60 14.87
CA ILE A 43 -0.65 -20.52 15.08
C ILE A 43 -0.11 -20.02 13.74
N VAL A 44 0.35 -20.93 12.87
CA VAL A 44 0.89 -20.61 11.55
C VAL A 44 -0.14 -19.86 10.69
N GLY A 45 -1.36 -20.39 10.60
CA GLY A 45 -2.47 -19.76 9.87
C GLY A 45 -2.84 -18.39 10.44
N ARG A 46 -2.84 -18.25 11.77
CA ARG A 46 -3.16 -16.97 12.43
C ARG A 46 -2.13 -15.89 12.11
N VAL A 47 -0.84 -16.21 12.17
CA VAL A 47 0.23 -15.29 11.77
C VAL A 47 0.09 -14.90 10.30
N GLY A 48 -0.15 -15.90 9.44
CA GLY A 48 -0.34 -15.70 8.00
C GLY A 48 -1.49 -14.74 7.68
N ILE A 49 -2.68 -14.98 8.23
CA ILE A 49 -3.88 -14.16 7.95
C ILE A 49 -3.74 -12.74 8.51
N MET A 50 -3.06 -12.57 9.64
CA MET A 50 -2.76 -11.25 10.20
C MET A 50 -1.77 -10.48 9.33
N LEU A 51 -0.73 -11.13 8.82
CA LEU A 51 0.21 -10.51 7.86
C LEU A 51 -0.50 -10.11 6.57
N LEU A 52 -1.29 -11.00 5.98
CA LEU A 52 -2.07 -10.71 4.78
C LEU A 52 -3.01 -9.51 4.99
N SER A 53 -3.64 -9.40 6.17
CA SER A 53 -4.52 -8.27 6.51
C SER A 53 -3.82 -6.91 6.58
N CYS A 54 -2.49 -6.91 6.76
CA CYS A 54 -1.66 -5.70 6.73
C CYS A 54 -1.29 -5.28 5.30
N GLY A 55 -1.65 -6.09 4.30
CA GLY A 55 -1.48 -5.82 2.88
C GLY A 55 -0.19 -6.35 2.29
N THR A 56 0.76 -6.90 3.07
CA THR A 56 2.07 -7.36 2.53
C THR A 56 1.93 -8.43 1.44
N GLY A 57 2.94 -8.57 0.58
CA GLY A 57 2.96 -9.53 -0.53
C GLY A 57 2.98 -10.99 -0.09
N ALA A 58 2.48 -11.88 -0.96
CA ALA A 58 2.31 -13.30 -0.70
C ALA A 58 3.62 -13.99 -0.28
N TRP A 59 4.71 -13.72 -1.01
CA TRP A 59 6.03 -14.28 -0.69
C TRP A 59 6.43 -14.05 0.77
N ARG A 60 6.14 -12.87 1.33
CA ARG A 60 6.49 -12.57 2.73
C ARG A 60 5.57 -13.27 3.73
N VAL A 61 4.28 -13.37 3.41
CA VAL A 61 3.34 -14.14 4.23
C VAL A 61 3.82 -15.58 4.29
N ARG A 62 4.20 -16.17 3.14
CA ARG A 62 4.78 -17.52 3.04
C ARG A 62 6.07 -17.67 3.84
N ASP A 63 7.05 -16.77 3.65
CA ASP A 63 8.33 -16.80 4.36
C ASP A 63 8.14 -16.75 5.89
N SER A 64 7.17 -15.96 6.35
CA SER A 64 6.84 -15.88 7.79
C SER A 64 6.13 -17.14 8.29
N MET A 65 5.20 -17.69 7.52
CA MET A 65 4.52 -18.95 7.86
C MET A 65 5.49 -20.12 7.89
N ASP A 66 6.40 -20.22 6.92
CA ASP A 66 7.47 -21.22 6.86
C ASP A 66 8.42 -21.08 8.06
N THR A 67 8.81 -19.85 8.43
CA THR A 67 9.65 -19.61 9.61
C THR A 67 8.97 -20.14 10.89
N ILE A 68 7.70 -19.80 11.13
CA ILE A 68 6.97 -20.28 12.31
C ILE A 68 6.80 -21.80 12.27
N ALA A 69 6.45 -22.37 11.11
CA ALA A 69 6.26 -23.80 10.94
C ALA A 69 7.55 -24.58 11.26
N ARG A 70 8.69 -24.17 10.70
CA ARG A 70 9.98 -24.81 10.94
C ARG A 70 10.42 -24.74 12.40
N THR A 71 10.20 -23.60 13.07
CA THR A 71 10.49 -23.45 14.51
C THR A 71 9.59 -24.34 15.39
N LEU A 72 8.42 -24.73 14.89
CA LEU A 72 7.50 -25.67 15.55
C LEU A 72 7.73 -27.14 15.16
N GLY A 73 8.73 -27.42 14.33
CA GLY A 73 9.06 -28.77 13.86
C GLY A 73 8.12 -29.32 12.78
N ILE A 74 7.30 -28.48 12.14
CA ILE A 74 6.35 -28.89 11.10
C ILE A 74 6.69 -28.26 9.74
N THR A 75 6.24 -28.89 8.66
CA THR A 75 6.36 -28.34 7.30
C THR A 75 5.04 -27.69 6.90
N CYS A 76 5.08 -26.52 6.26
CA CYS A 76 3.87 -25.83 5.81
C CYS A 76 3.92 -25.55 4.30
N SER A 77 2.92 -26.06 3.58
CA SER A 77 2.66 -25.70 2.18
C SER A 77 1.51 -24.69 2.15
N THR A 78 1.69 -23.58 1.42
CA THR A 78 0.73 -22.47 1.43
C THR A 78 0.52 -21.90 0.03
N ASP A 79 -0.74 -21.64 -0.29
CA ASP A 79 -1.15 -20.78 -1.40
C ASP A 79 -1.87 -19.53 -0.86
N ILE A 80 -1.47 -18.37 -1.37
CA ILE A 80 -1.86 -17.08 -0.79
C ILE A 80 -2.41 -16.18 -1.90
N GLY A 81 -3.69 -15.84 -1.78
CA GLY A 81 -4.36 -14.85 -2.62
C GLY A 81 -4.24 -13.43 -2.07
N LEU A 82 -5.13 -12.53 -2.52
CA LEU A 82 -5.27 -11.16 -2.03
C LEU A 82 -6.03 -11.11 -0.69
N VAL A 83 -7.03 -11.98 -0.53
CA VAL A 83 -7.92 -12.02 0.63
C VAL A 83 -8.08 -13.42 1.23
N SER A 84 -7.42 -14.43 0.70
CA SER A 84 -7.49 -15.80 1.22
C SER A 84 -6.11 -16.43 1.37
N ILE A 85 -6.02 -17.37 2.30
CA ILE A 85 -4.86 -18.26 2.49
C ILE A 85 -5.38 -19.68 2.55
N GLU A 86 -4.82 -20.55 1.73
CA GLU A 86 -5.05 -21.98 1.74
C GLU A 86 -3.73 -22.63 2.16
N TYR A 87 -3.72 -23.42 3.22
CA TYR A 87 -2.49 -24.02 3.70
C TYR A 87 -2.68 -25.41 4.26
N THR A 88 -1.62 -26.20 4.17
CA THR A 88 -1.51 -27.56 4.73
C THR A 88 -0.23 -27.66 5.53
N CYS A 89 -0.36 -28.05 6.79
CA CYS A 89 0.75 -28.38 7.66
C CYS A 89 0.95 -29.89 7.73
N PHE A 90 2.20 -30.33 7.73
CA PHE A 90 2.61 -31.73 7.81
C PHE A 90 3.52 -31.93 9.02
N ASP A 91 3.23 -32.94 9.82
CA ASP A 91 4.09 -33.39 10.92
C ASP A 91 5.02 -34.53 10.47
N VAL A 92 6.02 -34.84 11.29
CA VAL A 92 7.00 -35.93 11.05
C VAL A 92 6.30 -37.29 10.98
N ASP A 93 5.14 -37.44 11.63
CA ASP A 93 4.34 -38.66 11.67
C ASP A 93 3.41 -38.85 10.45
N ASN A 94 3.64 -38.11 9.35
CA ASN A 94 2.81 -38.10 8.12
C ASN A 94 1.34 -37.67 8.34
N GLU A 95 1.01 -37.09 9.49
CA GLU A 95 -0.28 -36.42 9.67
C GLU A 95 -0.29 -35.09 8.90
N SER A 96 -1.44 -34.75 8.34
CA SER A 96 -1.64 -33.49 7.63
C SER A 96 -2.89 -32.78 8.11
N TYR A 97 -2.81 -31.46 8.21
CA TYR A 97 -3.92 -30.61 8.56
C TYR A 97 -4.02 -29.43 7.60
N SER A 98 -5.17 -29.31 6.94
CA SER A 98 -5.44 -28.24 5.98
C SER A 98 -6.50 -27.28 6.51
N GLN A 99 -6.29 -25.98 6.27
CA GLN A 99 -7.27 -24.94 6.60
C GLN A 99 -7.28 -23.84 5.54
N THR A 100 -8.48 -23.28 5.32
CA THR A 100 -8.70 -22.12 4.45
C THR A 100 -9.15 -20.94 5.29
N LEU A 101 -8.42 -19.83 5.18
CA LEU A 101 -8.70 -18.59 5.89
C LEU A 101 -9.06 -17.48 4.90
N SER A 102 -10.04 -16.65 5.24
CA SER A 102 -10.50 -15.54 4.40
C SER A 102 -10.60 -14.23 5.17
N LEU A 103 -10.28 -13.13 4.48
CA LEU A 103 -10.41 -11.76 4.97
C LEU A 103 -11.64 -11.08 4.34
N PRO A 104 -12.42 -10.32 5.12
CA PRO A 104 -13.58 -9.59 4.59
C PRO A 104 -13.17 -8.40 3.70
N ALA A 105 -11.97 -7.88 3.90
CA ALA A 105 -11.43 -6.76 3.15
C ALA A 105 -9.90 -6.74 3.24
N THR A 106 -9.26 -6.20 2.20
CA THR A 106 -7.84 -5.88 2.19
C THR A 106 -7.59 -4.45 2.68
N GLY A 107 -6.43 -4.22 3.31
CA GLY A 107 -6.01 -2.93 3.83
C GLY A 107 -4.49 -2.87 3.96
N VAL A 108 -3.96 -1.68 4.24
CA VAL A 108 -2.52 -1.46 4.44
C VAL A 108 -2.30 -0.94 5.85
N ASN A 109 -1.46 -1.63 6.63
CA ASN A 109 -1.09 -1.20 7.97
C ASN A 109 0.37 -1.53 8.28
N MET A 110 1.26 -0.56 8.07
CA MET A 110 2.70 -0.76 8.25
C MET A 110 3.11 -0.95 9.69
N THR A 111 2.41 -0.32 10.64
CA THR A 111 2.74 -0.48 12.05
C THR A 111 2.45 -1.91 12.52
N LYS A 112 1.29 -2.49 12.16
CA LYS A 112 0.99 -3.89 12.49
C LYS A 112 1.93 -4.86 11.77
N LEU A 113 2.24 -4.61 10.50
CA LEU A 113 3.22 -5.40 9.75
C LEU A 113 4.58 -5.43 10.46
N ASN A 114 5.06 -4.28 10.93
CA ASN A 114 6.32 -4.18 11.67
C ASN A 114 6.30 -4.96 13.00
N GLU A 115 5.20 -4.91 13.75
CA GLU A 115 5.10 -5.69 14.99
C GLU A 115 4.97 -7.20 14.75
N LEU A 116 4.29 -7.62 13.67
CA LEU A 116 4.24 -9.03 13.26
C LEU A 116 5.61 -9.55 12.79
N GLU A 117 6.35 -8.79 11.99
CA GLU A 117 7.72 -9.18 11.60
C GLU A 117 8.66 -9.29 12.82
N LYS A 118 8.51 -8.40 13.80
CA LYS A 118 9.25 -8.53 15.06
C LYS A 118 8.87 -9.78 15.82
N PHE A 119 7.57 -10.08 15.91
CA PHE A 119 7.08 -11.30 16.54
C PHE A 119 7.70 -12.54 15.88
N VAL A 120 7.66 -12.65 14.55
CA VAL A 120 8.24 -13.79 13.82
C VAL A 120 9.74 -13.94 14.10
N ARG A 121 10.51 -12.83 14.07
CA ARG A 121 11.95 -12.87 14.39
C ARG A 121 12.23 -13.27 15.84
N GLN A 122 11.42 -12.80 16.78
CA GLN A 122 11.54 -13.16 18.20
C GLN A 122 11.15 -14.61 18.45
N PHE A 123 10.18 -15.12 17.70
CA PHE A 123 9.75 -16.51 17.73
C PHE A 123 10.87 -17.45 17.26
N GLU A 124 11.46 -17.12 16.10
CA GLU A 124 12.62 -17.83 15.53
C GLU A 124 13.83 -17.79 16.47
N ALA A 125 14.17 -16.61 17.01
CA ALA A 125 15.30 -16.45 17.92
C ALA A 125 15.09 -17.14 19.29
N GLY A 126 13.85 -17.35 19.69
CA GLY A 126 13.48 -18.07 20.91
C GLY A 126 13.41 -19.59 20.73
N ASP A 127 13.74 -20.12 19.54
CA ASP A 127 13.75 -21.54 19.20
C ASP A 127 12.47 -22.28 19.66
N GLY A 128 11.31 -21.65 19.46
CA GLY A 128 9.99 -22.23 19.78
C GLY A 128 9.69 -22.36 21.28
N GLN A 129 10.53 -21.84 22.17
CA GLN A 129 10.30 -21.79 23.63
C GLN A 129 9.28 -20.70 24.03
N TRP A 130 8.12 -20.73 23.38
CA TRP A 130 7.01 -19.84 23.63
C TRP A 130 5.83 -20.68 24.11
N THR A 131 5.19 -20.25 25.19
CA THR A 131 3.94 -20.89 25.60
C THR A 131 2.77 -20.42 24.73
N ILE A 132 1.73 -21.24 24.63
CA ILE A 132 0.52 -20.91 23.88
C ILE A 132 -0.09 -19.58 24.37
N GLY A 133 -0.14 -19.38 25.70
CA GLY A 133 -0.65 -18.16 26.32
C GLY A 133 0.16 -16.91 25.95
N GLN A 134 1.50 -17.03 25.86
CA GLN A 134 2.35 -15.92 25.41
C GLN A 134 2.08 -15.54 23.95
N ILE A 135 1.91 -16.54 23.08
CA ILE A 135 1.57 -16.34 21.66
C ILE A 135 0.20 -15.69 21.53
N HIS A 136 -0.81 -16.22 22.22
CA HIS A 136 -2.16 -15.67 22.28
C HIS A 136 -2.15 -14.21 22.71
N LYS A 137 -1.50 -13.90 23.84
CA LYS A 137 -1.38 -12.54 24.36
C LYS A 137 -0.73 -11.62 23.34
N ARG A 138 0.41 -12.03 22.76
CA ARG A 138 1.16 -11.19 21.83
C ARG A 138 0.42 -10.94 20.52
N LEU A 139 -0.21 -11.96 19.93
CA LEU A 139 -1.02 -11.82 18.72
C LEU A 139 -2.28 -10.98 18.99
N ARG A 140 -2.89 -11.11 20.18
CA ARG A 140 -4.05 -10.30 20.59
C ARG A 140 -3.68 -8.83 20.78
N GLU A 141 -2.53 -8.53 21.38
CA GLU A 141 -1.98 -7.17 21.48
C GLU A 141 -1.84 -6.52 20.09
N ILE A 142 -1.22 -7.24 19.15
CA ILE A 142 -1.02 -6.76 17.78
C ILE A 142 -2.36 -6.61 17.04
N ALA A 143 -3.26 -7.58 17.18
CA ALA A 143 -4.59 -7.56 16.55
C ALA A 143 -5.42 -6.36 17.03
N ASN A 144 -5.42 -6.10 18.34
CA ASN A 144 -6.20 -5.04 18.98
C ASN A 144 -5.56 -3.66 18.89
N GLN A 145 -4.33 -3.58 18.36
CA GLN A 145 -3.70 -2.29 18.11
C GLN A 145 -4.58 -1.45 17.17
N LYS A 146 -5.07 -0.32 17.69
CA LYS A 146 -5.90 0.62 16.94
C LYS A 146 -5.05 1.29 15.85
N SER A 147 -5.73 1.79 14.79
CA SER A 147 -5.09 2.71 13.84
C SER A 147 -4.43 3.83 14.62
N ALA A 148 -3.16 4.15 14.32
CA ALA A 148 -2.43 5.20 15.01
C ALA A 148 -3.02 6.58 14.71
N TYR A 149 -3.73 6.70 13.58
CA TYR A 149 -4.23 7.96 13.07
C TYR A 149 -5.75 7.99 13.00
N SER A 150 -6.31 9.13 13.42
CA SER A 150 -7.71 9.47 13.25
C SER A 150 -8.04 9.74 11.78
N SER A 151 -9.33 9.77 11.44
CA SER A 151 -9.75 10.10 10.05
C SER A 151 -9.32 11.50 9.64
N VAL A 152 -9.20 12.43 10.59
CA VAL A 152 -8.72 13.80 10.35
C VAL A 152 -7.24 13.80 9.98
N ILE A 153 -6.40 13.08 10.74
CA ILE A 153 -4.97 12.99 10.44
C ILE A 153 -4.74 12.31 9.09
N ALA A 154 -5.49 11.24 8.78
CA ALA A 154 -5.44 10.58 7.48
C ALA A 154 -5.89 11.52 6.33
N GLY A 155 -6.85 12.40 6.57
CA GLY A 155 -7.25 13.47 5.65
C GLY A 155 -6.08 14.45 5.43
N LEU A 156 -5.57 15.06 6.50
CA LEU A 156 -4.47 16.02 6.43
C LEU A 156 -3.21 15.42 5.78
N SER A 157 -2.89 14.15 6.06
CA SER A 157 -1.74 13.48 5.45
C SER A 157 -1.93 13.24 3.95
N SER A 158 -3.15 12.91 3.53
CA SER A 158 -3.53 12.82 2.11
C SER A 158 -3.46 14.18 1.41
N GLY A 159 -3.94 15.24 2.07
CA GLY A 159 -3.81 16.62 1.62
C GLY A 159 -2.34 17.00 1.39
N LEU A 160 -1.49 16.77 2.39
CA LEU A 160 -0.05 17.01 2.30
C LEU A 160 0.60 16.20 1.16
N ALA A 161 0.19 14.94 1.02
CA ALA A 161 0.70 14.06 -0.03
C ALA A 161 0.37 14.59 -1.43
N CYS A 162 -0.90 14.90 -1.68
CA CYS A 162 -1.39 15.43 -2.95
C CYS A 162 -0.86 16.84 -3.25
N ALA A 163 -0.68 17.69 -2.24
CA ALA A 163 -0.07 19.00 -2.37
C ALA A 163 1.39 18.92 -2.82
N GLY A 164 2.19 18.03 -2.19
CA GLY A 164 3.54 17.75 -2.66
C GLY A 164 3.53 17.16 -4.07
N PHE A 165 2.63 16.22 -4.33
CA PHE A 165 2.60 15.53 -5.61
C PHE A 165 2.18 16.44 -6.78
N ILE A 166 1.21 17.34 -6.60
CA ILE A 166 0.79 18.25 -7.67
C ILE A 166 1.90 19.25 -8.04
N PHE A 167 2.68 19.71 -7.06
CA PHE A 167 3.87 20.51 -7.33
C PHE A 167 4.89 19.75 -8.19
N LEU A 168 5.12 18.46 -7.89
CA LEU A 168 6.03 17.60 -8.65
C LEU A 168 5.55 17.34 -10.10
N LEU A 169 4.24 17.46 -10.35
CA LEU A 169 3.64 17.38 -11.67
C LEU A 169 3.65 18.72 -12.44
N GLY A 170 4.24 19.77 -11.85
CA GLY A 170 4.35 21.10 -12.45
C GLY A 170 3.26 22.08 -12.02
N GLY A 171 2.46 21.76 -11.00
CA GLY A 171 1.44 22.65 -10.45
C GLY A 171 2.05 23.83 -9.68
N GLY A 172 1.42 24.99 -9.80
CA GLY A 172 1.74 26.19 -9.03
C GLY A 172 1.18 26.15 -7.62
N LEU A 173 1.42 27.25 -6.89
CA LEU A 173 0.90 27.44 -5.54
C LEU A 173 -0.64 27.28 -5.47
N PRO A 174 -1.44 27.82 -6.41
CA PRO A 174 -2.89 27.66 -6.39
C PRO A 174 -3.31 26.19 -6.45
N GLU A 175 -2.72 25.40 -7.34
CA GLU A 175 -3.00 23.97 -7.47
C GLU A 175 -2.60 23.20 -6.22
N VAL A 176 -1.46 23.54 -5.61
CA VAL A 176 -0.97 22.92 -4.37
C VAL A 176 -1.97 23.12 -3.22
N ILE A 177 -2.47 24.34 -3.03
CA ILE A 177 -3.43 24.66 -1.96
C ILE A 177 -4.78 23.99 -2.24
N CYS A 178 -5.29 24.08 -3.46
CA CYS A 178 -6.58 23.47 -3.81
C CYS A 178 -6.51 21.94 -3.71
N ALA A 179 -5.40 21.31 -4.12
CA ALA A 179 -5.19 19.88 -3.99
C ALA A 179 -5.08 19.44 -2.52
N PHE A 180 -4.48 20.25 -1.64
CA PHE A 180 -4.41 19.97 -0.21
C PHE A 180 -5.81 19.81 0.40
N PHE A 181 -6.70 20.78 0.16
CA PHE A 181 -8.07 20.74 0.69
C PHE A 181 -8.91 19.65 0.00
N GLY A 182 -8.83 19.54 -1.33
CA GLY A 182 -9.56 18.53 -2.08
C GLY A 182 -9.23 17.10 -1.63
N ALA A 183 -7.94 16.74 -1.65
CA ALA A 183 -7.50 15.41 -1.21
C ALA A 183 -7.69 15.19 0.29
N GLY A 184 -7.61 16.26 1.09
CA GLY A 184 -7.82 16.21 2.53
C GLY A 184 -9.25 15.80 2.89
N VAL A 185 -10.23 16.51 2.34
CA VAL A 185 -11.66 16.22 2.57
C VAL A 185 -12.07 14.92 1.89
N GLY A 186 -11.62 14.68 0.65
CA GLY A 186 -11.89 13.44 -0.06
C GLY A 186 -11.44 12.20 0.71
N ASN A 187 -10.21 12.18 1.22
CA ASN A 187 -9.71 11.05 1.99
C ASN A 187 -10.34 10.95 3.40
N TYR A 188 -10.72 12.08 4.01
CA TYR A 188 -11.50 12.08 5.25
C TYR A 188 -12.84 11.33 5.05
N VAL A 189 -13.57 11.64 3.98
CA VAL A 189 -14.82 10.95 3.62
C VAL A 189 -14.55 9.46 3.34
N ARG A 190 -13.51 9.13 2.56
CA ARG A 190 -13.09 7.74 2.32
C ARG A 190 -12.86 6.98 3.63
N SER A 191 -12.17 7.60 4.58
CA SER A 191 -11.87 7.02 5.89
C SER A 191 -13.14 6.76 6.71
N LEU A 192 -14.09 7.71 6.72
CA LEU A 192 -15.36 7.57 7.43
C LEU A 192 -16.23 6.45 6.83
N MET A 193 -16.33 6.39 5.50
CA MET A 193 -17.06 5.33 4.79
C MET A 193 -16.44 3.95 5.04
N GLY A 194 -15.10 3.89 5.10
CA GLY A 194 -14.37 2.66 5.44
C GLY A 194 -14.68 2.15 6.85
N LYS A 195 -14.80 3.05 7.84
CA LYS A 195 -15.21 2.69 9.21
C LYS A 195 -16.63 2.14 9.28
N ARG A 196 -17.51 2.63 8.40
CA ARG A 196 -18.90 2.13 8.24
C ARG A 196 -19.02 0.87 7.37
N LYS A 197 -17.88 0.27 6.95
CA LYS A 197 -17.82 -0.92 6.09
C LYS A 197 -18.56 -0.79 4.76
N ILE A 198 -18.60 0.43 4.19
CA ILE A 198 -19.17 0.66 2.87
C ILE A 198 -18.29 0.01 1.80
N THR A 199 -18.91 -0.43 0.69
CA THR A 199 -18.24 -1.12 -0.42
C THR A 199 -17.10 -0.30 -1.03
N LEU A 200 -16.12 -1.01 -1.62
CA LEU A 200 -14.95 -0.41 -2.25
C LEU A 200 -15.31 0.60 -3.35
N VAL A 201 -16.31 0.26 -4.17
CA VAL A 201 -16.75 1.11 -5.29
C VAL A 201 -17.32 2.42 -4.77
N ALA A 202 -18.29 2.36 -3.86
CA ALA A 202 -18.94 3.55 -3.32
C ALA A 202 -17.95 4.45 -2.57
N LYS A 203 -17.08 3.89 -1.73
CA LYS A 203 -16.12 4.69 -0.95
C LYS A 203 -15.08 5.40 -1.82
N ILE A 204 -14.70 4.82 -2.97
CA ILE A 204 -13.77 5.47 -3.90
C ILE A 204 -14.48 6.54 -4.73
N ALA A 205 -15.61 6.19 -5.35
CA ALA A 205 -16.35 7.11 -6.20
C ALA A 205 -16.76 8.39 -5.46
N VAL A 206 -17.34 8.24 -4.26
CA VAL A 206 -17.74 9.39 -3.43
C VAL A 206 -16.54 10.21 -2.97
N ALA A 207 -15.44 9.57 -2.57
CA ALA A 207 -14.25 10.27 -2.12
C ALA A 207 -13.59 11.10 -3.22
N VAL A 208 -13.51 10.56 -4.44
CA VAL A 208 -13.01 11.29 -5.62
C VAL A 208 -13.95 12.43 -5.98
N ALA A 209 -15.27 12.19 -6.01
CA ALA A 209 -16.23 13.23 -6.33
C ALA A 209 -16.15 14.40 -5.35
N VAL A 210 -16.09 14.12 -4.04
CA VAL A 210 -15.89 15.13 -3.00
C VAL A 210 -14.57 15.87 -3.20
N ALA A 211 -13.47 15.18 -3.49
CA ALA A 211 -12.19 15.82 -3.72
C ALA A 211 -12.21 16.80 -4.90
N CYS A 212 -12.84 16.43 -6.01
CA CYS A 212 -13.00 17.28 -7.19
C CYS A 212 -13.88 18.50 -6.90
N VAL A 213 -15.02 18.31 -6.21
CA VAL A 213 -15.92 19.43 -5.84
C VAL A 213 -15.24 20.39 -4.88
N VAL A 214 -14.52 19.89 -3.87
CA VAL A 214 -13.79 20.73 -2.91
C VAL A 214 -12.65 21.47 -3.61
N TYR A 215 -11.91 20.80 -4.50
CA TYR A 215 -10.90 21.47 -5.31
C TYR A 215 -11.51 22.62 -6.11
N PHE A 216 -12.61 22.37 -6.81
CA PHE A 216 -13.28 23.38 -7.63
C PHE A 216 -13.84 24.54 -6.79
N ALA A 217 -14.39 24.25 -5.61
CA ALA A 217 -14.83 25.27 -4.66
C ALA A 217 -13.66 26.15 -4.17
N CYS A 218 -12.53 25.54 -3.79
CA CYS A 218 -11.32 26.26 -3.41
C CYS A 218 -10.78 27.11 -4.57
N PHE A 219 -10.79 26.57 -5.79
CA PHE A 219 -10.38 27.29 -6.99
C PHE A 219 -11.27 28.52 -7.23
N ASN A 220 -12.61 28.36 -7.22
CA ASN A 220 -13.53 29.49 -7.39
C ASN A 220 -13.38 30.57 -6.31
N LEU A 221 -13.16 30.16 -5.06
CA LEU A 221 -12.86 31.10 -3.98
C LEU A 221 -11.55 31.86 -4.25
N GLY A 222 -10.53 31.15 -4.75
CA GLY A 222 -9.28 31.76 -5.17
C GLY A 222 -9.44 32.72 -6.36
N THR A 223 -10.29 32.39 -7.33
CA THR A 223 -10.63 33.28 -8.45
C THR A 223 -11.30 34.56 -7.97
N LEU A 224 -12.21 34.46 -7.00
CA LEU A 224 -12.91 35.61 -6.43
C LEU A 224 -11.98 36.51 -5.59
N LEU A 225 -11.07 35.92 -4.80
CA LEU A 225 -10.20 36.67 -3.89
C LEU A 225 -8.90 37.17 -4.54
N PHE A 226 -8.35 36.42 -5.49
CA PHE A 226 -7.00 36.63 -6.03
C PHE A 226 -6.94 36.74 -7.56
N HIS A 227 -8.10 36.74 -8.26
CA HIS A 227 -8.18 36.84 -9.73
C HIS A 227 -7.35 35.76 -10.45
N LEU A 228 -7.43 34.52 -9.97
CA LEU A 228 -6.75 33.39 -10.55
C LEU A 228 -7.22 33.09 -11.98
N ASP A 229 -6.26 32.73 -12.84
CA ASP A 229 -6.54 32.30 -14.20
C ASP A 229 -7.25 30.93 -14.24
N HIS A 230 -8.08 30.71 -15.25
CA HIS A 230 -8.83 29.47 -15.45
C HIS A 230 -7.92 28.26 -15.70
N HIS A 231 -6.68 28.47 -16.12
CA HIS A 231 -5.68 27.41 -16.27
C HIS A 231 -5.42 26.62 -14.97
N HIS A 232 -5.62 27.22 -13.79
CA HIS A 232 -5.45 26.51 -12.51
C HIS A 232 -6.57 25.51 -12.22
N ALA A 233 -7.69 25.55 -12.96
CA ALA A 233 -8.77 24.59 -12.83
C ALA A 233 -8.29 23.15 -13.12
N TYR A 234 -7.27 22.98 -13.97
CA TYR A 234 -6.70 21.67 -14.37
C TYR A 234 -6.04 20.89 -13.23
N GLY A 235 -5.68 21.54 -12.13
CA GLY A 235 -5.04 20.88 -10.99
C GLY A 235 -5.95 19.94 -10.21
N TYR A 236 -7.26 19.85 -10.52
CA TYR A 236 -8.20 18.94 -9.85
C TYR A 236 -7.76 17.47 -9.91
N ILE A 237 -7.03 17.09 -10.96
CA ILE A 237 -6.45 15.75 -11.11
C ILE A 237 -5.52 15.44 -9.93
N GLY A 238 -4.81 16.44 -9.41
CA GLY A 238 -3.97 16.35 -8.22
C GLY A 238 -4.73 15.95 -6.96
N ALA A 239 -5.96 16.45 -6.81
CA ALA A 239 -6.79 16.23 -5.63
C ALA A 239 -7.30 14.79 -5.50
N MET A 240 -7.28 13.99 -6.57
CA MET A 240 -7.72 12.59 -6.53
C MET A 240 -6.57 11.57 -6.46
N LEU A 241 -5.31 12.01 -6.53
CA LEU A 241 -4.13 11.12 -6.55
C LEU A 241 -3.96 10.31 -5.25
N PHE A 242 -4.62 10.69 -4.14
CA PHE A 242 -4.63 9.91 -2.89
C PHE A 242 -5.29 8.53 -3.02
N VAL A 243 -6.08 8.32 -4.08
CA VAL A 243 -6.74 7.04 -4.36
C VAL A 243 -5.82 6.06 -5.09
N ILE A 244 -4.70 6.52 -5.65
CA ILE A 244 -3.79 5.68 -6.43
C ILE A 244 -3.39 4.44 -5.62
N PRO A 245 -3.67 3.23 -6.13
CA PRO A 245 -3.43 1.98 -5.42
C PRO A 245 -1.96 1.56 -5.50
N GLY A 246 -1.02 2.48 -5.24
CA GLY A 246 0.40 2.23 -5.44
C GLY A 246 0.93 1.08 -4.58
N PHE A 247 0.36 0.86 -3.39
CA PHE A 247 0.76 -0.27 -2.55
C PHE A 247 0.43 -1.65 -3.18
N PRO A 248 -0.84 -1.97 -3.53
CA PRO A 248 -1.16 -3.17 -4.31
C PRO A 248 -0.33 -3.30 -5.60
N PHE A 249 -0.10 -2.18 -6.28
CA PHE A 249 0.57 -2.12 -7.56
C PHE A 249 2.06 -2.50 -7.51
N ILE A 250 2.79 -1.96 -6.54
CA ILE A 250 4.21 -2.31 -6.36
C ILE A 250 4.34 -3.74 -5.85
N THR A 251 3.42 -4.15 -4.96
CA THR A 251 3.44 -5.49 -4.38
C THR A 251 3.11 -6.56 -5.44
N SER A 252 2.19 -6.30 -6.37
CA SER A 252 1.87 -7.24 -7.45
C SER A 252 3.09 -7.55 -8.32
N GLY A 253 3.86 -6.53 -8.71
CA GLY A 253 5.08 -6.74 -9.50
C GLY A 253 6.15 -7.53 -8.74
N LEU A 254 6.28 -7.30 -7.44
CA LEU A 254 7.20 -8.06 -6.58
C LEU A 254 6.75 -9.53 -6.40
N ASP A 255 5.46 -9.78 -6.20
CA ASP A 255 4.92 -11.13 -6.06
C ASP A 255 5.07 -11.92 -7.37
N MET A 256 4.73 -11.31 -8.52
CA MET A 256 4.94 -11.92 -9.84
C MET A 256 6.42 -12.25 -10.10
N SER A 257 7.35 -11.41 -9.66
CA SER A 257 8.79 -11.68 -9.82
C SER A 257 9.30 -12.87 -9.00
N LYS A 258 8.54 -13.28 -7.97
CA LYS A 258 8.79 -14.48 -7.17
C LYS A 258 7.88 -15.65 -7.56
N LEU A 259 7.24 -15.58 -8.74
CA LEU A 259 6.32 -16.58 -9.27
C LEU A 259 5.03 -16.77 -8.44
N ASP A 260 4.72 -15.84 -7.54
CA ASP A 260 3.43 -15.77 -6.85
C ASP A 260 2.35 -15.17 -7.75
N MET A 261 2.11 -15.84 -8.88
CA MET A 261 1.28 -15.32 -9.98
C MET A 261 -0.18 -15.10 -9.55
N ARG A 262 -0.76 -15.99 -8.75
CA ARG A 262 -2.12 -15.84 -8.22
C ARG A 262 -2.28 -14.53 -7.45
N SER A 263 -1.48 -14.33 -6.39
CA SER A 263 -1.53 -13.08 -5.60
C SER A 263 -1.19 -11.85 -6.43
N GLY A 264 -0.18 -11.96 -7.30
CA GLY A 264 0.25 -10.87 -8.19
C GLY A 264 -0.86 -10.39 -9.11
N LEU A 265 -1.54 -11.30 -9.80
CA LEU A 265 -2.65 -10.98 -10.71
C LEU A 265 -3.88 -10.46 -9.97
N GLU A 266 -4.23 -11.04 -8.82
CA GLU A 266 -5.35 -10.56 -7.99
C GLU A 266 -5.12 -9.12 -7.50
N ARG A 267 -3.89 -8.80 -7.04
CA ARG A 267 -3.49 -7.44 -6.62
C ARG A 267 -3.49 -6.44 -7.78
N LEU A 268 -3.00 -6.86 -8.95
CA LEU A 268 -2.99 -6.04 -10.15
C LEU A 268 -4.43 -5.72 -10.59
N THR A 269 -5.29 -6.73 -10.62
CA THR A 269 -6.72 -6.57 -10.96
C THR A 269 -7.41 -5.64 -9.97
N TYR A 270 -7.14 -5.80 -8.67
CA TYR A 270 -7.64 -4.90 -7.63
C TYR A 270 -7.17 -3.45 -7.83
N ALA A 271 -5.91 -3.24 -8.21
CA ALA A 271 -5.39 -1.91 -8.52
C ALA A 271 -6.06 -1.29 -9.76
N ILE A 272 -6.23 -2.07 -10.83
CA ILE A 272 -6.93 -1.64 -12.05
C ILE A 272 -8.37 -1.24 -11.72
N LEU A 273 -9.09 -2.04 -10.92
CA LEU A 273 -10.45 -1.73 -10.48
C LEU A 273 -10.51 -0.36 -9.77
N ILE A 274 -9.59 -0.09 -8.84
CA ILE A 274 -9.51 1.21 -8.14
C ILE A 274 -9.28 2.35 -9.13
N ILE A 275 -8.34 2.18 -10.06
CA ILE A 275 -8.02 3.19 -11.07
C ILE A 275 -9.25 3.48 -11.91
N THR A 276 -9.93 2.46 -12.44
CA THR A 276 -11.14 2.61 -13.26
C THR A 276 -12.24 3.36 -12.52
N ILE A 277 -12.54 2.98 -11.26
CA ILE A 277 -13.57 3.67 -10.47
C ILE A 277 -13.19 5.14 -10.23
N ALA A 278 -11.92 5.39 -9.88
CA ALA A 278 -11.44 6.74 -9.59
C ALA A 278 -11.46 7.64 -10.84
N THR A 279 -11.00 7.14 -11.97
CA THR A 279 -10.95 7.90 -13.22
C THR A 279 -12.34 8.12 -13.79
N MET A 280 -13.25 7.14 -13.71
CA MET A 280 -14.66 7.32 -14.13
C MET A 280 -15.39 8.34 -13.25
N ALA A 281 -15.22 8.28 -11.92
CA ALA A 281 -15.83 9.25 -11.02
C ALA A 281 -15.25 10.66 -11.23
N GLY A 282 -13.93 10.77 -11.40
CA GLY A 282 -13.26 12.03 -11.73
C GLY A 282 -13.73 12.60 -13.06
N TRP A 283 -13.85 11.76 -14.09
CA TRP A 283 -14.37 12.16 -15.41
C TRP A 283 -15.82 12.63 -15.32
N ALA A 284 -16.69 11.91 -14.62
CA ALA A 284 -18.10 12.29 -14.48
C ALA A 284 -18.27 13.64 -13.76
N VAL A 285 -17.47 13.91 -12.73
CA VAL A 285 -17.50 15.22 -12.06
C VAL A 285 -16.88 16.30 -12.94
N ALA A 286 -15.79 15.98 -13.65
CA ALA A 286 -15.17 16.91 -14.57
C ALA A 286 -16.12 17.33 -15.71
N THR A 287 -16.91 16.42 -16.26
CA THR A 287 -17.90 16.76 -17.30
C THR A 287 -19.03 17.62 -16.74
N VAL A 288 -19.56 17.32 -15.55
CA VAL A 288 -20.59 18.14 -14.89
C VAL A 288 -20.09 19.56 -14.59
N LEU A 289 -18.82 19.69 -14.22
CA LEU A 289 -18.19 20.98 -13.91
C LEU A 289 -17.54 21.66 -15.13
N ASN A 290 -17.69 21.11 -16.33
CA ASN A 290 -17.04 21.57 -17.58
C ASN A 290 -15.51 21.75 -17.45
N LEU A 291 -14.85 20.86 -16.71
CA LEU A 291 -13.40 20.81 -16.53
C LEU A 291 -12.76 19.95 -17.62
N HIS A 292 -12.01 20.55 -18.54
CA HIS A 292 -11.18 19.81 -19.49
C HIS A 292 -9.81 19.48 -18.88
N PRO A 293 -9.17 18.33 -19.19
CA PRO A 293 -7.80 18.08 -18.75
C PRO A 293 -6.81 18.86 -19.61
N GLY A 294 -6.23 19.90 -19.03
CA GLY A 294 -5.12 20.64 -19.64
C GLY A 294 -3.74 20.22 -19.14
N SER A 295 -2.72 20.81 -19.73
CA SER A 295 -1.37 20.86 -19.15
C SER A 295 -1.28 22.02 -18.16
N MET A 296 -0.74 21.76 -16.97
CA MET A 296 -0.35 22.84 -16.05
C MET A 296 0.75 23.70 -16.71
N LEU A 297 0.71 25.00 -16.45
CA LEU A 297 1.70 25.95 -16.95
C LEU A 297 3.08 25.58 -16.39
N LYS A 298 4.11 25.62 -17.25
CA LYS A 298 5.49 25.38 -16.79
C LYS A 298 5.89 26.44 -15.76
N LEU A 299 6.31 25.99 -14.58
CA LEU A 299 6.87 26.84 -13.53
C LEU A 299 8.13 27.54 -14.07
N LYS A 300 8.12 28.87 -14.11
CA LYS A 300 9.28 29.70 -14.47
C LYS A 300 10.19 29.90 -13.25
N ILE A 301 10.75 28.80 -12.72
CA ILE A 301 11.63 28.81 -11.55
C ILE A 301 13.03 28.39 -12.00
N ASP A 302 14.05 29.00 -11.40
CA ASP A 302 15.45 28.60 -11.58
C ASP A 302 15.64 27.08 -11.36
N PRO A 303 16.41 26.36 -12.21
CA PRO A 303 16.60 24.92 -12.08
C PRO A 303 17.11 24.45 -10.71
N GLY A 304 17.99 25.23 -10.06
CA GLY A 304 18.50 24.91 -8.73
C GLY A 304 17.41 25.00 -7.67
N MET A 305 16.66 26.10 -7.68
CA MET A 305 15.52 26.32 -6.78
C MET A 305 14.41 25.29 -7.01
N LEU A 306 14.11 24.95 -8.27
CA LEU A 306 13.13 23.93 -8.62
C LEU A 306 13.54 22.56 -8.06
N THR A 307 14.82 22.21 -8.16
CA THR A 307 15.35 20.95 -7.63
C THR A 307 15.24 20.90 -6.10
N PHE A 308 15.55 22.01 -5.42
CA PHE A 308 15.37 22.11 -3.96
C PHE A 308 13.90 21.97 -3.54
N LEU A 309 12.99 22.67 -4.22
CA LEU A 309 11.55 22.58 -3.94
C LEU A 309 11.01 21.18 -4.25
N ARG A 310 11.52 20.49 -5.28
CA ARG A 310 11.18 19.09 -5.57
C ARG A 310 11.60 18.15 -4.45
N LEU A 311 12.73 18.40 -3.81
CA LEU A 311 13.18 17.62 -2.66
C LEU A 311 12.19 17.77 -1.49
N ILE A 312 11.78 19.00 -1.17
CA ILE A 312 10.79 19.27 -0.13
C ILE A 312 9.43 18.66 -0.48
N ALA A 313 8.94 18.89 -1.71
CA ALA A 313 7.66 18.38 -2.17
C ALA A 313 7.63 16.85 -2.19
N SER A 314 8.72 16.20 -2.59
CA SER A 314 8.86 14.74 -2.55
C SER A 314 8.87 14.22 -1.11
N PHE A 315 9.54 14.91 -0.19
CA PHE A 315 9.51 14.56 1.24
C PHE A 315 8.07 14.64 1.78
N CYS A 316 7.37 15.76 1.59
CA CYS A 316 5.98 15.95 2.02
C CYS A 316 5.04 14.92 1.38
N GLY A 317 5.20 14.68 0.09
CA GLY A 317 4.49 13.67 -0.70
C GLY A 317 4.56 12.29 -0.06
N VAL A 318 5.79 11.78 0.10
CA VAL A 318 6.04 10.43 0.63
C VAL A 318 5.69 10.33 2.11
N PHE A 319 5.96 11.36 2.90
CA PHE A 319 5.59 11.40 4.31
C PHE A 319 4.07 11.27 4.47
N GLY A 320 3.30 12.07 3.73
CA GLY A 320 1.85 12.05 3.74
C GLY A 320 1.26 10.69 3.36
N PHE A 321 1.77 10.06 2.28
CA PHE A 321 1.38 8.71 1.90
C PHE A 321 1.77 7.65 2.94
N SER A 322 2.93 7.77 3.57
CA SER A 322 3.38 6.80 4.58
C SER A 322 2.52 6.86 5.86
N ILE A 323 2.13 8.06 6.30
CA ILE A 323 1.15 8.24 7.39
C ILE A 323 -0.22 7.67 6.98
N MET A 324 -0.65 7.88 5.72
CA MET A 324 -1.88 7.30 5.20
C MET A 324 -1.86 5.75 5.20
N PHE A 325 -0.69 5.12 5.04
CA PHE A 325 -0.47 3.67 5.21
C PHE A 325 -0.29 3.21 6.66
N ASN A 326 -0.61 4.09 7.63
CA ASN A 326 -0.52 3.85 9.06
C ASN A 326 0.90 3.49 9.54
N SER A 327 1.94 4.11 8.95
CA SER A 327 3.32 4.02 9.42
C SER A 327 3.55 4.95 10.61
N ARG A 328 4.33 4.51 11.62
CA ARG A 328 4.81 5.42 12.70
C ARG A 328 5.65 6.57 12.11
N PRO A 329 5.70 7.76 12.75
CA PRO A 329 6.38 8.94 12.21
C PRO A 329 7.85 8.69 11.85
N ASN A 330 8.59 7.92 12.65
CA ASN A 330 9.99 7.61 12.36
C ASN A 330 10.15 6.79 11.08
N MET A 331 9.25 5.80 10.84
CA MET A 331 9.21 5.03 9.59
C MET A 331 8.82 5.92 8.42
N ALA A 332 7.83 6.81 8.61
CA ALA A 332 7.37 7.74 7.59
C ALA A 332 8.47 8.75 7.19
N ALA A 333 9.18 9.32 8.16
CA ALA A 333 10.30 10.24 7.92
C ALA A 333 11.45 9.55 7.17
N THR A 334 11.75 8.29 7.54
CA THR A 334 12.78 7.49 6.87
C THR A 334 12.43 7.25 5.40
N ALA A 335 11.18 6.83 5.13
CA ALA A 335 10.69 6.66 3.77
C ALA A 335 10.70 7.99 3.00
N ALA A 336 10.33 9.10 3.66
CA ALA A 336 10.28 10.42 3.05
C ALA A 336 11.66 10.93 2.62
N ILE A 337 12.71 10.71 3.41
CA ILE A 337 14.09 11.06 3.03
C ILE A 337 14.52 10.25 1.81
N ILE A 338 14.32 8.93 1.84
CA ILE A 338 14.70 8.03 0.74
C ILE A 338 13.94 8.39 -0.54
N GLY A 339 12.62 8.57 -0.44
CA GLY A 339 11.77 8.95 -1.55
C GLY A 339 12.07 10.34 -2.09
N ALA A 340 12.45 11.30 -1.22
CA ALA A 340 12.88 12.62 -1.65
C ALA A 340 14.15 12.60 -2.50
N MET A 341 15.15 11.81 -2.09
CA MET A 341 16.36 11.60 -2.88
C MET A 341 16.06 10.88 -4.19
N ALA A 342 15.34 9.76 -4.12
CA ALA A 342 15.03 8.91 -5.26
C ALA A 342 14.16 9.60 -6.32
N ASN A 343 13.12 10.32 -5.91
CA ASN A 343 12.23 11.01 -6.83
C ASN A 343 12.83 12.29 -7.40
N THR A 344 13.61 13.05 -6.61
CA THR A 344 14.35 14.19 -7.13
C THR A 344 15.37 13.74 -8.18
N LEU A 345 16.08 12.62 -7.95
CA LEU A 345 16.96 12.03 -8.95
C LEU A 345 16.17 11.63 -10.21
N ARG A 346 15.06 10.91 -10.07
CA ARG A 346 14.19 10.52 -11.19
C ARG A 346 13.79 11.72 -12.05
N LEU A 347 13.28 12.79 -11.42
CA LEU A 347 12.85 13.99 -12.13
C LEU A 347 14.02 14.73 -12.78
N SER A 348 15.19 14.78 -12.12
CA SER A 348 16.39 15.41 -12.66
C SER A 348 16.93 14.66 -13.89
N LEU A 349 16.86 13.33 -13.90
CA LEU A 349 17.26 12.50 -15.04
C LEU A 349 16.35 12.72 -16.26
N VAL A 350 15.06 12.95 -16.04
CA VAL A 350 14.12 13.27 -17.13
C VAL A 350 14.38 14.68 -17.67
N ASP A 351 14.50 15.67 -16.80
CA ASP A 351 14.54 17.07 -17.23
C ASP A 351 15.92 17.54 -17.71
N TYR A 352 17.00 17.06 -17.09
CA TYR A 352 18.36 17.54 -17.37
C TYR A 352 19.19 16.55 -18.20
N ALA A 353 18.94 15.25 -18.05
CA ALA A 353 19.65 14.21 -18.82
C ALA A 353 18.81 13.67 -20.00
N TYR A 354 17.61 14.22 -20.24
CA TYR A 354 16.69 13.84 -21.33
C TYR A 354 16.42 12.33 -21.42
N MET A 355 16.47 11.66 -20.27
CA MET A 355 16.31 10.21 -20.20
C MET A 355 14.83 9.84 -20.26
N ALA A 356 14.52 8.72 -20.92
CA ALA A 356 13.15 8.21 -21.00
C ALA A 356 12.51 8.06 -19.60
N PRO A 357 11.25 8.51 -19.37
CA PRO A 357 10.62 8.50 -18.05
C PRO A 357 10.60 7.13 -17.37
N ALA A 358 10.40 6.05 -18.14
CA ALA A 358 10.42 4.69 -17.63
C ALA A 358 11.80 4.28 -17.11
N LEU A 359 12.88 4.59 -17.84
CA LEU A 359 14.25 4.31 -17.40
C LEU A 359 14.60 5.14 -16.15
N ALA A 360 14.16 6.40 -16.09
CA ALA A 360 14.32 7.23 -14.90
C ALA A 360 13.59 6.64 -13.69
N ALA A 361 12.36 6.14 -13.90
CA ALA A 361 11.59 5.49 -12.85
C ALA A 361 12.28 4.21 -12.34
N PHE A 362 12.86 3.40 -13.24
CA PHE A 362 13.68 2.24 -12.87
C PHE A 362 14.86 2.65 -11.97
N ILE A 363 15.64 3.66 -12.39
CA ILE A 363 16.82 4.13 -11.61
C ILE A 363 16.40 4.73 -10.27
N GLY A 364 15.31 5.51 -10.24
CA GLY A 364 14.76 6.05 -8.99
C GLY A 364 14.32 4.95 -8.03
N ALA A 365 13.61 3.93 -8.52
CA ALA A 365 13.20 2.79 -7.70
C ALA A 365 14.39 1.94 -7.24
N LEU A 366 15.39 1.74 -8.08
CA LEU A 366 16.64 1.08 -7.73
C LEU A 366 17.34 1.81 -6.58
N LEU A 367 17.51 3.13 -6.69
CA LEU A 367 18.12 3.95 -5.63
C LEU A 367 17.32 3.84 -4.32
N ALA A 368 15.99 3.98 -4.38
CA ALA A 368 15.13 3.83 -3.20
C ALA A 368 15.29 2.45 -2.55
N GLY A 369 15.37 1.40 -3.37
CA GLY A 369 15.58 0.03 -2.91
C GLY A 369 16.94 -0.19 -2.25
N LEU A 370 18.02 0.38 -2.80
CA LEU A 370 19.38 0.29 -2.26
C LEU A 370 19.52 1.05 -0.94
N LEU A 371 19.03 2.30 -0.88
CA LEU A 371 19.04 3.09 0.34
C LEU A 371 18.22 2.42 1.45
N ALA A 372 17.06 1.85 1.12
CA ALA A 372 16.26 1.11 2.09
C ALA A 372 16.99 -0.14 2.65
N SER A 373 17.84 -0.81 1.87
CA SER A 373 18.67 -1.92 2.37
C SER A 373 19.69 -1.47 3.40
N VAL A 374 20.36 -0.34 3.15
CA VAL A 374 21.35 0.23 4.06
C VAL A 374 20.67 0.66 5.37
N VAL A 375 19.51 1.32 5.28
CA VAL A 375 18.80 1.80 6.47
C VAL A 375 18.20 0.65 7.28
N ARG A 376 17.72 -0.42 6.63
CA ARG A 376 17.19 -1.61 7.33
C ARG A 376 18.20 -2.19 8.32
N GLN A 377 19.48 -2.26 7.95
CA GLN A 377 20.54 -2.79 8.83
C GLN A 377 20.71 -1.97 10.11
N LYS A 378 20.38 -0.67 10.08
CA LYS A 378 20.55 0.24 11.21
C LYS A 378 19.30 0.43 12.06
N VAL A 379 18.10 0.37 11.45
CA VAL A 379 16.84 0.80 12.10
C VAL A 379 15.86 -0.37 12.30
N GLY A 380 16.07 -1.52 11.65
CA GLY A 380 15.31 -2.75 11.89
C GLY A 380 13.89 -2.81 11.30
N PHE A 381 13.40 -1.73 10.68
CA PHE A 381 12.06 -1.68 10.06
C PHE A 381 11.91 -2.64 8.85
N PRO A 382 10.68 -3.11 8.57
CA PRO A 382 10.35 -3.84 7.35
C PRO A 382 10.73 -3.05 6.11
N ARG A 383 11.44 -3.70 5.18
CA ARG A 383 11.89 -3.04 3.95
C ARG A 383 10.71 -2.51 3.11
N ILE A 384 9.60 -3.25 3.02
CA ILE A 384 8.40 -2.82 2.28
C ILE A 384 7.75 -1.57 2.88
N ALA A 385 7.79 -1.43 4.22
CA ALA A 385 7.26 -0.26 4.90
C ALA A 385 8.03 1.03 4.55
N ILE A 386 9.26 0.90 4.07
CA ILE A 386 10.08 2.01 3.60
C ILE A 386 10.00 2.16 2.07
N THR A 387 10.23 1.07 1.31
CA THR A 387 10.37 1.16 -0.14
C THR A 387 9.08 1.52 -0.84
N VAL A 388 7.95 0.94 -0.45
CA VAL A 388 6.68 1.17 -1.17
C VAL A 388 6.21 2.62 -1.04
N PRO A 389 6.17 3.23 0.18
CA PRO A 389 5.87 4.66 0.27
C PRO A 389 6.89 5.53 -0.46
N SER A 390 8.18 5.18 -0.45
CA SER A 390 9.25 5.97 -1.10
C SER A 390 9.06 6.15 -2.60
N ILE A 391 8.44 5.18 -3.28
CA ILE A 391 8.25 5.21 -4.74
C ILE A 391 6.78 5.40 -5.14
N VAL A 392 5.85 5.48 -4.20
CA VAL A 392 4.41 5.59 -4.50
C VAL A 392 4.09 6.84 -5.31
N ILE A 393 4.82 7.94 -5.06
CA ILE A 393 4.69 9.22 -5.78
C ILE A 393 5.26 9.16 -7.21
N MET A 394 5.93 8.07 -7.58
CA MET A 394 6.42 7.85 -8.95
C MET A 394 5.36 7.14 -9.82
N VAL A 395 4.28 6.62 -9.22
CA VAL A 395 3.21 5.94 -9.95
C VAL A 395 2.48 6.98 -10.82
N PRO A 396 2.33 6.75 -12.13
CA PRO A 396 1.93 7.77 -13.10
C PRO A 396 0.39 7.97 -13.14
N GLY A 397 -0.21 8.32 -12.00
CA GLY A 397 -1.67 8.48 -11.88
C GLY A 397 -2.24 9.56 -12.81
N LEU A 398 -1.50 10.65 -13.04
CA LEU A 398 -1.87 11.68 -14.03
C LEU A 398 -1.99 11.09 -15.44
N TYR A 399 -1.08 10.20 -15.83
CA TYR A 399 -1.08 9.61 -17.17
C TYR A 399 -2.24 8.63 -17.33
N MET A 400 -2.50 7.82 -16.30
CA MET A 400 -3.67 6.93 -16.26
C MET A 400 -4.97 7.71 -16.41
N TYR A 401 -5.10 8.85 -15.71
CA TYR A 401 -6.28 9.69 -15.85
C TYR A 401 -6.40 10.29 -17.25
N ARG A 402 -5.31 10.86 -17.79
CA ARG A 402 -5.31 11.41 -19.16
C ARG A 402 -5.70 10.35 -20.17
N ALA A 403 -5.24 9.12 -20.02
CA ALA A 403 -5.63 8.01 -20.88
C ALA A 403 -7.14 7.77 -20.83
N VAL A 404 -7.70 7.56 -19.64
CA VAL A 404 -9.13 7.26 -19.46
C VAL A 404 -10.01 8.42 -19.90
N PHE A 405 -9.64 9.66 -19.58
CA PHE A 405 -10.39 10.83 -20.03
C PHE A 405 -10.44 10.90 -21.56
N ASN A 406 -9.29 10.73 -22.23
CA ASN A 406 -9.21 10.78 -23.69
C ASN A 406 -10.01 9.63 -24.33
N PHE A 407 -10.00 8.43 -23.75
CA PHE A 407 -10.90 7.35 -24.18
C PHE A 407 -12.38 7.73 -23.99
N GLY A 408 -12.74 8.38 -22.89
CA GLY A 408 -14.11 8.84 -22.61
C GLY A 408 -14.63 9.87 -23.61
N ILE A 409 -13.75 10.72 -24.16
CA ILE A 409 -14.08 11.65 -25.26
C ILE A 409 -13.75 11.09 -26.66
N THR A 410 -13.53 9.77 -26.77
CA THR A 410 -13.24 9.04 -28.02
C THR A 410 -11.94 9.43 -28.75
N ASN A 411 -11.01 10.13 -28.07
CA ASN A 411 -9.69 10.43 -28.59
C ASN A 411 -8.69 9.28 -28.32
N ILE A 412 -8.84 8.20 -29.10
CA ILE A 412 -8.14 6.92 -28.87
C ILE A 412 -6.63 7.08 -28.98
N ASN A 413 -6.12 7.83 -29.96
CA ASN A 413 -4.67 7.97 -30.19
C ASN A 413 -3.96 8.64 -29.01
N ILE A 414 -4.50 9.74 -28.49
CA ILE A 414 -3.95 10.42 -27.31
C ILE A 414 -4.09 9.53 -26.06
N GLY A 415 -5.23 8.85 -25.93
CA GLY A 415 -5.44 7.90 -24.83
C GLY A 415 -4.41 6.76 -24.84
N ALA A 416 -4.16 6.17 -26.01
CA ALA A 416 -3.20 5.08 -26.23
C ALA A 416 -1.75 5.51 -25.92
N PHE A 417 -1.39 6.73 -26.27
CA PHE A 417 -0.09 7.29 -25.91
C PHE A 417 0.11 7.36 -24.39
N TRP A 418 -0.84 7.98 -23.67
CA TRP A 418 -0.72 8.15 -22.21
C TRP A 418 -0.78 6.83 -21.45
N ILE A 419 -1.59 5.86 -21.89
CA ILE A 419 -1.63 4.55 -21.22
C ILE A 419 -0.34 3.78 -21.44
N THR A 420 0.29 3.90 -22.61
CA THR A 420 1.58 3.25 -22.90
C THR A 420 2.69 3.81 -22.02
N GLU A 421 2.80 5.14 -21.92
CA GLU A 421 3.73 5.81 -21.00
C GLU A 421 3.49 5.40 -19.54
N ALA A 422 2.21 5.36 -19.13
CA ALA A 422 1.84 4.92 -17.79
C ALA A 422 2.31 3.48 -17.53
N LEU A 423 2.02 2.55 -18.43
CA LEU A 423 2.39 1.13 -18.32
C LEU A 423 3.91 0.91 -18.26
N MET A 424 4.69 1.66 -19.05
CA MET A 424 6.15 1.54 -19.04
C MET A 424 6.74 1.95 -17.68
N ILE A 425 6.29 3.06 -17.10
CA ILE A 425 6.72 3.49 -15.76
C ILE A 425 6.28 2.47 -14.71
N VAL A 426 5.03 2.02 -14.82
CA VAL A 426 4.41 1.00 -13.98
C VAL A 426 5.24 -0.28 -13.89
N ILE A 427 5.77 -0.77 -15.02
CA ILE A 427 6.60 -1.98 -15.09
C ILE A 427 8.00 -1.69 -14.54
N ALA A 428 8.56 -0.51 -14.86
CA ALA A 428 9.90 -0.12 -14.44
C ALA A 428 10.06 -0.02 -12.91
N LEU A 429 9.02 0.43 -12.19
CA LEU A 429 9.08 0.64 -10.74
C LEU A 429 9.32 -0.66 -9.94
N PRO A 430 8.52 -1.74 -10.07
CA PRO A 430 8.83 -3.01 -9.43
C PRO A 430 10.16 -3.61 -9.87
N LEU A 431 10.52 -3.48 -11.16
CA LEU A 431 11.80 -4.00 -11.67
C LEU A 431 13.01 -3.30 -11.03
N GLY A 432 12.95 -1.99 -10.80
CA GLY A 432 14.01 -1.26 -10.10
C GLY A 432 14.15 -1.73 -8.65
N LEU A 433 13.03 -1.93 -7.94
CA LEU A 433 13.06 -2.50 -6.59
C LEU A 433 13.56 -3.94 -6.57
N LEU A 434 13.19 -4.75 -7.56
CA LEU A 434 13.65 -6.13 -7.70
C LEU A 434 15.17 -6.17 -7.91
N ALA A 435 15.70 -5.35 -8.84
CA ALA A 435 17.13 -5.23 -9.06
C ALA A 435 17.86 -4.85 -7.76
N ALA A 436 17.32 -3.88 -7.01
CA ALA A 436 17.87 -3.53 -5.69
C ALA A 436 17.84 -4.70 -4.71
N ARG A 437 16.82 -5.57 -4.77
CA ARG A 437 16.73 -6.77 -3.90
C ARG A 437 17.74 -7.84 -4.31
N ILE A 438 17.85 -8.16 -5.59
CA ILE A 438 18.83 -9.13 -6.10
C ILE A 438 20.26 -8.73 -5.68
N LEU A 439 20.57 -7.43 -5.73
CA LEU A 439 21.88 -6.90 -5.33
C LEU A 439 22.15 -6.95 -3.81
N THR A 440 21.11 -6.97 -2.97
CA THR A 440 21.26 -6.75 -1.51
C THR A 440 20.72 -7.85 -0.62
N ASP A 441 19.96 -8.81 -1.16
CA ASP A 441 19.27 -9.85 -0.39
C ASP A 441 19.47 -11.23 -1.05
N LYS A 442 20.15 -12.14 -0.34
CA LYS A 442 20.43 -13.49 -0.83
C LYS A 442 19.16 -14.28 -1.12
N LYS A 443 18.09 -14.13 -0.30
CA LYS A 443 16.80 -14.80 -0.52
C LYS A 443 16.12 -14.37 -1.82
N TRP A 444 16.47 -13.19 -2.36
CA TRP A 444 15.95 -12.70 -3.64
C TRP A 444 16.81 -13.08 -4.83
N ARG A 445 18.07 -13.45 -4.61
CA ARG A 445 19.01 -13.88 -5.64
C ARG A 445 18.83 -15.36 -6.01
N HIS A 446 18.35 -16.18 -5.09
CA HIS A 446 18.15 -17.61 -5.29
C HIS A 446 16.65 -17.94 -5.27
N ALA A 447 16.28 -18.96 -6.04
CA ALA A 447 15.02 -19.66 -5.88
C ALA A 447 15.29 -20.81 -4.91
N ASP A 448 14.54 -20.87 -3.82
CA ASP A 448 14.54 -21.98 -2.88
C ASP A 448 13.34 -22.89 -3.20
#